data_AF-A0A034VR01-F1
#
_entry.id   AF-A0A034VR01-F1
#
_cell.length_a   1.000
_cell.length_b   1.000
_cell.length_c   1.000
_cell.angle_alpha   90.00
_cell.angle_beta   90.00
_cell.angle_gamma   90.00
#
_symmetry.space_group_name_H-M   'P 1'
#
loop_
_entity.id
_entity.type
_entity.pdbx_description
1 polymer ?
#
loop_
_entity_poly.entity_id
_entity_poly.type
_entity_poly.pdbx_seq_one_letter_code
_entity_poly.pdbx_strand_id
1 'polypeptide(L)'
;MRAYTLSILSRLANTGSPIIEKEIVQWVNSKLSAAGKTSSLKNFNDSAIADGKIVIDLIDSIKEGSINYDLVRTGGTEEDNLANAKYAISMARKIGARVYALPEDITEVKPKMVMTVFACMMALDYIPNMDSVPNQNQEPIAIVNDVTINNTNSHNNTNSNNINNTNSN
;
A
#
# COMPACT_ATOMS: atom_id res chain seq x y z
N MET A 1 6.19 5.70 8.87
CA MET A 1 6.05 4.91 7.62
C MET A 1 6.50 5.64 6.35
N ARG A 2 6.37 6.98 6.22
CA ARG A 2 6.86 7.74 5.04
C ARG A 2 8.38 7.64 4.77
N ALA A 3 9.20 7.54 5.82
CA ALA A 3 10.65 7.39 5.70
C ALA A 3 11.07 6.07 5.03
N TYR A 4 10.25 5.02 5.14
CA TYR A 4 10.52 3.71 4.56
C TYR A 4 10.33 3.71 3.04
N THR A 5 9.25 4.30 2.53
CA THR A 5 9.04 4.43 1.09
C THR A 5 10.08 5.34 0.44
N LEU A 6 10.46 6.44 1.11
CA LEU A 6 11.51 7.32 0.60
C LEU A 6 12.87 6.63 0.58
N SER A 7 13.21 5.84 1.61
CA SER A 7 14.47 5.07 1.62
C SER A 7 14.46 3.97 0.55
N ILE A 8 13.34 3.31 0.31
CA ILE A 8 13.17 2.34 -0.79
C ILE A 8 13.37 3.04 -2.14
N LEU A 9 12.71 4.17 -2.39
CA LEU A 9 12.85 4.93 -3.65
C LEU A 9 14.26 5.50 -3.85
N SER A 10 14.91 6.02 -2.80
CA SER A 10 16.31 6.46 -2.87
C SER A 10 17.29 5.31 -3.10
N ARG A 11 17.00 4.11 -2.57
CA ARG A 11 17.80 2.91 -2.82
C ARG A 11 17.55 2.34 -4.22
N LEU A 12 16.33 2.42 -4.75
CA LEU A 12 15.98 2.09 -6.13
C LEU A 12 16.73 2.97 -7.13
N ALA A 13 16.88 4.26 -6.83
CA ALA A 13 17.61 5.20 -7.67
C ALA A 13 19.11 4.90 -7.77
N ASN A 14 19.70 4.25 -6.75
CA ASN A 14 21.15 4.05 -6.67
C ASN A 14 21.60 2.58 -6.76
N THR A 15 20.73 1.60 -6.50
CA THR A 15 21.12 0.18 -6.42
C THR A 15 19.97 -0.77 -6.78
N GLY A 16 20.21 -1.68 -7.73
CA GLY A 16 19.36 -2.86 -7.98
C GLY A 16 19.53 -3.93 -6.89
N SER A 17 19.34 -3.56 -5.62
CA SER A 17 19.58 -4.47 -4.50
C SER A 17 18.51 -5.57 -4.45
N PRO A 18 18.87 -6.86 -4.40
CA PRO A 18 17.91 -7.98 -4.38
C PRO A 18 16.90 -7.94 -3.23
N ILE A 19 17.25 -7.28 -2.13
CA ILE A 19 16.35 -7.11 -0.97
C ILE A 19 15.12 -6.28 -1.35
N ILE A 20 15.34 -5.20 -2.11
CA ILE A 20 14.30 -4.26 -2.51
C ILE A 20 13.35 -4.91 -3.52
N GLU A 21 13.89 -5.70 -4.44
CA GLU A 21 13.09 -6.43 -5.42
C GLU A 21 12.08 -7.34 -4.72
N LYS A 22 12.55 -8.09 -3.72
CA LYS A 22 11.70 -8.98 -2.92
C LYS A 22 10.61 -8.21 -2.17
N GLU A 23 10.94 -7.06 -1.60
CA GLU A 23 9.97 -6.20 -0.89
C GLU A 23 8.86 -5.69 -1.83
N ILE A 24 9.22 -5.25 -3.04
CA ILE A 24 8.24 -4.80 -4.04
C ILE A 24 7.34 -5.97 -4.46
N VAL A 25 7.92 -7.13 -4.79
CA VAL A 25 7.15 -8.32 -5.18
C VAL A 25 6.16 -8.73 -4.08
N GLN A 26 6.62 -8.73 -2.82
CA GLN A 26 5.76 -9.04 -1.68
C GLN A 26 4.62 -8.03 -1.52
N TRP A 27 4.91 -6.73 -1.67
CA TRP A 27 3.88 -5.69 -1.61
C TRP A 27 2.85 -5.85 -2.74
N VAL A 28 3.29 -6.07 -3.99
CA VAL A 28 2.40 -6.28 -5.14
C VAL A 28 1.43 -7.43 -4.88
N ASN A 29 1.95 -8.59 -4.47
CA ASN A 29 1.12 -9.76 -4.21
C ASN A 29 0.16 -9.56 -3.04
N SER A 30 0.61 -8.86 -1.98
CA SER A 30 -0.24 -8.54 -0.84
C SER A 30 -1.40 -7.62 -1.25
N LYS A 31 -1.12 -6.62 -2.10
CA LYS A 31 -2.13 -5.68 -2.60
C LYS A 31 -3.15 -6.36 -3.51
N LEU A 32 -2.69 -7.18 -4.45
CA LEU A 32 -3.55 -7.96 -5.35
C LEU A 32 -4.45 -8.92 -4.57
N SER A 33 -3.88 -9.65 -3.60
CA SER A 33 -4.63 -10.58 -2.76
C SER A 33 -5.67 -9.86 -1.90
N ALA A 34 -5.33 -8.71 -1.31
CA ALA A 34 -6.28 -7.92 -0.51
C ALA A 34 -7.47 -7.40 -1.34
N ALA A 35 -7.25 -7.12 -2.64
CA ALA A 35 -8.29 -6.74 -3.59
C ALA A 35 -9.01 -7.93 -4.25
N GLY A 36 -8.73 -9.17 -3.82
CA GLY A 36 -9.36 -10.38 -4.36
C GLY A 36 -8.95 -10.73 -5.79
N LYS A 37 -7.82 -10.21 -6.29
CA LYS A 37 -7.30 -10.52 -7.63
C LYS A 37 -6.57 -11.86 -7.62
N THR A 38 -6.66 -12.59 -8.73
CA THR A 38 -6.00 -13.90 -8.92
C THR A 38 -4.58 -13.77 -9.47
N SER A 39 -4.23 -12.60 -10.01
CA SER A 39 -2.92 -12.31 -10.57
C SER A 39 -1.84 -12.28 -9.48
N SER A 40 -0.65 -12.79 -9.79
CA SER A 40 0.49 -12.82 -8.86
C SER A 40 1.81 -12.62 -9.59
N LEU A 41 2.75 -11.95 -8.95
CA LEU A 41 4.09 -11.65 -9.46
C LEU A 41 5.12 -12.54 -8.77
N LYS A 42 5.90 -13.32 -9.51
CA LYS A 42 7.01 -14.11 -8.90
C LYS A 42 8.31 -13.30 -8.82
N ASN A 43 8.66 -12.61 -9.89
CA ASN A 43 9.84 -11.75 -10.03
C ASN A 43 9.66 -10.84 -11.27
N PHE A 44 10.57 -9.91 -11.51
CA PHE A 44 10.46 -8.96 -12.63
C PHE A 44 10.87 -9.50 -14.01
N ASN A 45 11.27 -10.77 -14.10
CA ASN A 45 11.51 -11.50 -15.36
C ASN A 45 10.33 -12.45 -15.70
N ASP A 46 9.23 -12.39 -14.95
CA ASP A 46 8.11 -13.31 -15.10
C ASP A 46 7.35 -13.02 -16.42
N SER A 47 7.23 -14.04 -17.28
CA SER A 47 6.53 -13.91 -18.57
C SER A 47 5.05 -13.61 -18.40
N ALA A 48 4.46 -13.89 -17.23
CA ALA A 48 3.10 -13.51 -16.90
C ALA A 48 2.88 -11.98 -16.88
N ILE A 49 3.96 -11.18 -16.86
CA ILE A 49 3.88 -9.70 -16.93
C ILE A 49 3.59 -9.23 -18.35
N ALA A 50 3.97 -10.01 -19.37
CA ALA A 50 3.94 -9.60 -20.77
C ALA A 50 2.53 -9.25 -21.26
N ASP A 51 1.48 -9.86 -20.68
CA ASP A 51 0.09 -9.59 -21.06
C ASP A 51 -0.47 -8.27 -20.50
N GLY A 52 0.30 -7.58 -19.65
CA GLY A 52 -0.04 -6.32 -19.02
C GLY A 52 -1.16 -6.39 -17.96
N LYS A 53 -1.82 -7.54 -17.79
CA LYS A 53 -3.01 -7.66 -16.92
C LYS A 53 -2.68 -7.51 -15.46
N ILE A 54 -1.53 -8.03 -15.02
CA ILE A 54 -1.08 -7.85 -13.64
C ILE A 54 -0.88 -6.38 -13.26
N VAL A 55 -0.42 -5.56 -14.23
CA VAL A 55 -0.27 -4.11 -14.02
C VAL A 55 -1.65 -3.45 -13.92
N ILE A 56 -2.60 -3.85 -14.77
CA ILE A 56 -3.98 -3.36 -14.75
C ILE A 56 -4.67 -3.72 -13.43
N ASP A 57 -4.59 -4.98 -13.00
CA ASP A 57 -5.17 -5.44 -11.74
C ASP A 57 -4.59 -4.71 -10.54
N LEU A 58 -3.28 -4.43 -10.56
CA LEU A 58 -2.64 -3.67 -9.50
C LEU A 58 -3.15 -2.22 -9.45
N ILE A 59 -3.34 -1.57 -10.59
CA ILE A 59 -3.91 -0.21 -10.67
C ILE A 59 -5.30 -0.19 -10.05
N ASP A 60 -6.17 -1.15 -10.41
CA ASP A 60 -7.51 -1.27 -9.83
C ASP A 60 -7.45 -1.56 -8.32
N SER A 61 -6.47 -2.35 -7.88
CA SER A 61 -6.26 -2.64 -6.44
C SER A 61 -5.80 -1.43 -5.63
N ILE A 62 -5.12 -0.45 -6.26
CA ILE A 62 -4.70 0.81 -5.62
C ILE A 62 -5.84 1.82 -5.61
N LYS A 63 -6.56 1.92 -6.73
CA LYS A 63 -7.68 2.84 -6.89
C LYS A 63 -8.83 2.10 -7.58
N GLU A 64 -9.73 1.59 -6.75
CA GLU A 64 -10.91 0.85 -7.20
C GLU A 64 -11.76 1.69 -8.16
N GLY A 65 -12.26 1.07 -9.22
CA GLY A 65 -13.10 1.72 -10.24
C GLY A 65 -12.32 2.62 -11.19
N SER A 66 -10.98 2.59 -11.15
CA SER A 66 -10.17 3.30 -12.13
C SER A 66 -10.12 2.58 -13.48
N ILE A 67 -10.23 1.25 -13.48
CA ILE A 67 -10.12 0.41 -14.67
C ILE A 67 -11.49 0.10 -15.28
N ASN A 68 -11.57 0.18 -16.60
CA ASN A 68 -12.65 -0.41 -17.38
C ASN A 68 -12.14 -1.72 -18.00
N TYR A 69 -12.58 -2.85 -17.44
CA TYR A 69 -12.17 -4.17 -17.88
C TYR A 69 -12.69 -4.57 -19.27
N ASP A 70 -13.71 -3.87 -19.81
CA ASP A 70 -14.19 -4.10 -21.18
C ASP A 70 -13.14 -3.75 -22.25
N LEU A 71 -12.16 -2.91 -21.90
CA LEU A 71 -11.05 -2.53 -22.77
C LEU A 71 -9.85 -3.50 -22.69
N VAL A 72 -9.88 -4.45 -21.75
CA VAL A 72 -8.78 -5.38 -21.52
C VAL A 72 -8.94 -6.58 -22.44
N ARG A 73 -7.95 -6.79 -23.30
CA ARG A 73 -7.97 -7.87 -24.29
C ARG A 73 -7.49 -9.18 -23.66
N THR A 74 -8.20 -10.26 -23.95
CA THR A 74 -7.92 -11.61 -23.41
C THR A 74 -7.39 -12.59 -24.45
N GLY A 75 -7.22 -12.17 -25.71
CA GLY A 75 -6.80 -13.03 -26.82
C GLY A 75 -5.35 -13.53 -26.74
N GLY A 76 -4.50 -12.85 -25.96
CA GLY A 76 -3.12 -13.28 -25.70
C GLY A 76 -2.17 -13.15 -26.89
N THR A 77 -2.58 -12.43 -27.94
CA THR A 77 -1.68 -12.08 -29.05
C THR A 77 -0.71 -10.97 -28.64
N GLU A 78 0.39 -10.80 -29.38
CA GLU A 78 1.32 -9.69 -29.13
C GLU A 78 0.64 -8.32 -29.25
N GLU A 79 -0.30 -8.18 -30.19
CA GLU A 79 -1.09 -6.96 -30.33
C GLU A 79 -1.98 -6.72 -29.10
N ASP A 80 -2.58 -7.78 -28.55
CA ASP A 80 -3.40 -7.68 -27.34
C ASP A 80 -2.59 -7.30 -26.12
N ASN A 81 -1.42 -7.92 -25.95
CA ASN A 81 -0.48 -7.63 -24.88
C ASN A 81 -0.03 -6.16 -24.96
N LEU A 82 0.29 -5.68 -26.16
CA LEU A 82 0.67 -4.29 -26.39
C LEU A 82 -0.48 -3.32 -26.12
N ALA A 83 -1.71 -3.66 -26.52
CA ALA A 83 -2.90 -2.87 -26.24
C ALA A 83 -3.16 -2.78 -24.73
N ASN A 84 -3.05 -3.89 -24.00
CA ASN A 84 -3.18 -3.94 -22.55
C ASN A 84 -2.08 -3.12 -21.86
N ALA A 85 -0.82 -3.23 -22.30
CA ALA A 85 0.30 -2.46 -21.74
C ALA A 85 0.13 -0.94 -21.96
N LYS A 86 -0.32 -0.53 -23.15
CA LYS A 86 -0.68 0.87 -23.45
C LYS A 86 -1.76 1.37 -22.50
N TYR A 87 -2.82 0.59 -22.35
CA TYR A 87 -3.92 0.91 -21.45
C TYR A 87 -3.45 1.01 -20.00
N ALA A 88 -2.65 0.05 -19.53
CA ALA A 88 -2.09 0.04 -18.19
C ALA A 88 -1.27 1.31 -17.89
N ILE A 89 -0.36 1.71 -18.80
CA ILE A 89 0.46 2.91 -18.63
C ILE A 89 -0.40 4.18 -18.60
N SER A 90 -1.40 4.29 -19.48
CA SER A 90 -2.34 5.41 -19.47
C SER A 90 -3.09 5.50 -18.14
N MET A 91 -3.56 4.37 -17.63
CA MET A 91 -4.32 4.32 -16.38
C MET A 91 -3.44 4.58 -15.15
N ALA A 92 -2.23 4.04 -15.12
CA ALA A 92 -1.18 4.33 -14.14
C ALA A 92 -0.94 5.84 -14.00
N ARG A 93 -0.74 6.53 -15.13
CA ARG A 93 -0.54 7.99 -15.14
C ARG A 93 -1.79 8.74 -14.72
N LYS A 94 -2.98 8.29 -15.14
CA LYS A 94 -4.27 8.87 -14.76
C LYS A 94 -4.50 8.84 -13.24
N ILE A 95 -4.02 7.80 -12.54
CA ILE A 95 -4.12 7.72 -11.07
C ILE A 95 -2.99 8.46 -10.34
N GLY A 96 -2.05 9.09 -11.05
CA GLY A 96 -1.00 9.94 -10.50
C GLY A 96 0.39 9.29 -10.39
N ALA A 97 0.58 8.08 -10.91
CA ALA A 97 1.89 7.45 -10.88
C ALA A 97 2.84 8.06 -11.92
N ARG A 98 4.09 8.29 -11.50
CA ARG A 98 5.15 8.85 -12.37
C ARG A 98 5.85 7.75 -13.17
N VAL A 99 5.10 7.06 -14.04
CA VAL A 99 5.62 5.95 -14.85
C VAL A 99 6.26 6.44 -16.14
N TYR A 100 7.53 6.07 -16.35
CA TYR A 100 8.33 6.42 -17.53
C TYR A 100 8.50 5.27 -18.53
N ALA A 101 8.06 4.06 -18.18
CA ALA A 101 8.16 2.90 -19.07
C ALA A 101 7.31 3.08 -20.33
N LEU A 102 7.78 2.46 -21.42
CA LEU A 102 7.03 2.28 -22.65
C LEU A 102 6.19 1.00 -22.58
N PRO A 103 5.08 0.90 -23.34
CA PRO A 103 4.31 -0.34 -23.44
C PRO A 103 5.17 -1.55 -23.81
N GLU A 104 6.11 -1.34 -24.71
CA GLU A 104 7.04 -2.37 -25.21
C GLU A 104 7.95 -2.89 -24.09
N ASP A 105 8.30 -2.07 -23.11
CA ASP A 105 9.11 -2.50 -21.97
C ASP A 105 8.37 -3.50 -21.06
N ILE A 106 7.02 -3.44 -21.03
CA ILE A 106 6.18 -4.38 -20.30
C ILE A 106 6.01 -5.66 -21.09
N THR A 107 5.67 -5.56 -22.38
CA THR A 107 5.43 -6.74 -23.24
C THR A 107 6.69 -7.57 -23.46
N GLU A 108 7.86 -6.92 -23.54
CA GLU A 108 9.17 -7.58 -23.64
C GLU A 108 9.75 -7.97 -22.26
N VAL A 109 9.03 -7.66 -21.17
CA VAL A 109 9.42 -7.97 -19.79
C VAL A 109 10.84 -7.47 -19.46
N LYS A 110 11.12 -6.20 -19.74
CA LYS A 110 12.42 -5.59 -19.40
C LYS A 110 12.52 -5.40 -17.90
N PRO A 111 13.35 -6.15 -17.16
CA PRO A 111 13.19 -6.30 -15.72
C PRO A 111 13.36 -4.99 -14.95
N LYS A 112 14.35 -4.18 -15.35
CA LYS A 112 14.59 -2.86 -14.77
C LYS A 112 13.42 -1.91 -14.99
N MET A 113 12.86 -1.88 -16.19
CA MET A 113 11.73 -1.01 -16.51
C MET A 113 10.47 -1.46 -15.78
N VAL A 114 10.15 -2.75 -15.84
CA VAL A 114 9.01 -3.36 -15.14
C VAL A 114 9.08 -3.12 -13.63
N MET A 115 10.24 -3.36 -13.01
CA MET A 115 10.47 -3.07 -11.60
C MET A 115 10.18 -1.61 -11.26
N THR A 116 10.61 -0.65 -12.09
CA THR A 116 10.31 0.77 -11.84
C THR A 116 8.82 1.08 -11.95
N VAL A 117 8.05 0.42 -12.81
CA VAL A 117 6.58 0.57 -12.88
C VAL A 117 5.96 0.20 -11.52
N PHE A 118 6.28 -0.99 -11.00
CA PHE A 118 5.77 -1.46 -9.72
C PHE A 118 6.22 -0.59 -8.54
N ALA A 119 7.47 -0.13 -8.56
CA ALA A 119 7.96 0.80 -7.55
C ALA A 119 7.21 2.15 -7.58
N CYS A 120 6.90 2.68 -8.76
CA CYS A 120 6.10 3.89 -8.90
C CYS A 120 4.67 3.71 -8.38
N MET A 121 4.06 2.53 -8.62
CA MET A 121 2.76 2.19 -8.05
C MET A 121 2.80 2.12 -6.52
N MET A 122 3.82 1.46 -5.99
CA MET A 122 4.06 1.38 -4.55
C MET A 122 4.18 2.78 -3.95
N ALA A 123 5.01 3.64 -4.54
CA ALA A 123 5.18 5.02 -4.10
C ALA A 123 3.86 5.79 -4.05
N LEU A 124 2.99 5.60 -5.05
CA LEU A 124 1.68 6.25 -5.10
C LEU A 124 0.77 5.79 -3.97
N ASP A 125 0.67 4.47 -3.74
CA ASP A 125 -0.20 3.89 -2.70
C ASP A 125 0.20 4.31 -1.27
N TYR A 126 1.51 4.47 -1.03
CA TYR A 126 2.04 4.90 0.27
C TYR A 126 2.01 6.41 0.53
N ILE A 127 1.56 7.24 -0.42
CA ILE A 127 1.32 8.67 -0.19
C ILE A 127 -0.18 8.87 0.05
N PRO A 128 -0.68 8.69 1.30
CA PRO A 128 -1.98 9.23 1.65
C PRO A 128 -1.82 10.75 1.77
N ASN A 129 -2.66 11.48 1.02
CA ASN A 129 -3.00 12.90 1.12
C ASN A 129 -1.93 13.83 1.72
N MET A 130 -1.27 14.59 0.85
CA MET A 130 -0.34 15.65 1.20
C MET A 130 -1.07 16.99 1.46
N ASP A 131 -2.32 16.96 1.92
CA ASP A 131 -3.17 18.15 2.14
C ASP A 131 -3.33 18.55 3.61
N SER A 132 -2.60 17.94 4.53
CA SER A 132 -2.53 18.41 5.92
C SER A 132 -1.14 18.95 6.21
N VAL A 133 -0.90 20.22 5.89
CA VAL A 133 0.25 20.98 6.38
C VAL A 133 0.14 21.02 7.92
N PRO A 134 1.10 20.46 8.69
CA PRO A 134 1.12 20.65 10.13
C PRO A 134 1.52 22.11 10.38
N ASN A 135 0.61 22.88 10.99
CA ASN A 135 0.90 24.24 11.44
C ASN A 135 2.00 24.18 12.51
N GLN A 136 3.24 24.51 12.13
CA GLN A 136 4.39 24.64 13.02
C GLN A 136 4.27 25.98 13.78
N ASN A 137 3.42 26.07 14.81
CA ASN A 137 3.40 27.22 15.73
C ASN A 137 2.82 26.85 17.10
N GLN A 138 3.48 25.96 17.85
CA GLN A 138 3.31 25.94 19.31
C GLN A 138 4.64 25.64 20.01
N GLU A 139 5.11 26.66 20.73
CA GLU A 139 6.31 26.69 21.57
C GLU A 139 6.24 25.70 22.76
N PRO A 140 7.38 25.29 23.34
CA PRO A 140 7.43 24.22 24.34
C PRO A 140 6.90 24.67 25.70
N ILE A 141 5.96 23.91 26.27
CA ILE A 141 5.49 24.10 27.65
C ILE A 141 6.54 23.58 28.64
N ALA A 142 7.01 24.50 29.49
CA ALA A 142 7.95 24.27 30.57
C ALA A 142 7.37 23.32 31.63
N ILE A 143 8.22 22.43 32.16
CA ILE A 143 7.91 21.51 33.26
C ILE A 143 7.88 22.33 34.56
N VAL A 144 6.70 22.42 35.19
CA VAL A 144 6.57 22.93 36.56
C VAL A 144 6.29 21.74 37.47
N ASN A 145 7.28 21.41 38.29
CA ASN A 145 7.13 20.54 39.44
C ASN A 145 6.31 21.29 40.50
N ASP A 146 5.24 20.68 41.02
CA ASP A 146 4.93 20.87 42.43
C ASP A 146 4.25 19.63 43.03
N VAL A 147 4.92 19.10 44.05
CA VAL A 147 4.44 18.13 45.01
C VAL A 147 3.58 18.89 46.01
N THR A 148 2.33 18.50 46.27
CA THR A 148 1.74 18.53 47.62
C THR A 148 0.57 17.54 47.72
N ILE A 149 0.71 16.71 48.76
CA ILE A 149 -0.16 15.64 49.26
C ILE A 149 -1.49 16.23 49.79
N ASN A 150 -2.61 15.50 49.69
CA ASN A 150 -3.50 15.20 50.84
C ASN A 150 -4.69 14.29 50.51
N ASN A 151 -4.64 13.14 51.18
CA ASN A 151 -5.66 12.14 51.45
C ASN A 151 -6.89 12.74 52.17
N THR A 152 -8.12 12.26 51.87
CA THR A 152 -9.07 11.69 52.87
C THR A 152 -10.47 11.37 52.32
N ASN A 153 -10.87 10.13 52.60
CA ASN A 153 -12.19 9.65 53.06
C ASN A 153 -13.34 9.33 52.08
N SER A 154 -13.48 8.00 51.90
CA SER A 154 -14.71 7.20 51.88
C SER A 154 -15.95 7.81 52.55
N HIS A 155 -17.13 7.60 51.95
CA HIS A 155 -18.28 6.91 52.58
C HIS A 155 -19.37 6.52 51.55
N ASN A 156 -19.89 5.30 51.76
CA ASN A 156 -21.24 4.76 51.49
C ASN A 156 -21.67 4.50 50.04
N ASN A 157 -21.81 3.24 49.61
CA ASN A 157 -22.79 2.18 49.98
C ASN A 157 -24.21 2.46 49.50
N THR A 158 -24.64 1.71 48.47
CA THR A 158 -25.90 0.95 48.38
C THR A 158 -25.89 0.19 47.05
N ASN A 159 -26.03 -1.14 47.04
CA ASN A 159 -27.22 -1.79 46.49
C ASN A 159 -27.18 -3.33 46.66
N SER A 160 -28.14 -3.81 47.45
CA SER A 160 -28.99 -5.01 47.25
C SER A 160 -28.36 -6.40 47.06
N ASN A 161 -28.44 -7.17 48.15
CA ASN A 161 -29.30 -8.35 48.33
C ASN A 161 -29.45 -9.36 47.17
N ASN A 162 -28.90 -10.57 47.39
CA ASN A 162 -29.60 -11.84 47.19
C ASN A 162 -28.86 -12.93 48.03
N ILE A 163 -29.18 -13.12 49.31
CA ILE A 163 -30.16 -14.08 49.86
C ILE A 163 -30.08 -15.50 49.27
N ASN A 164 -29.46 -16.36 50.09
CA ASN A 164 -29.74 -17.76 50.39
C ASN A 164 -29.37 -18.86 49.37
N ASN A 165 -28.40 -19.69 49.75
CA ASN A 165 -28.72 -21.09 50.01
C ASN A 165 -27.83 -21.70 51.12
N THR A 166 -28.53 -22.35 52.05
CA THR A 166 -28.11 -23.19 53.18
C THR A 166 -27.28 -24.40 52.74
N ASN A 167 -26.31 -24.89 53.52
CA ASN A 167 -26.51 -25.84 54.62
C ASN A 167 -25.19 -26.43 55.18
N SER A 168 -25.18 -26.62 56.50
CA SER A 168 -24.53 -27.70 57.29
C SER A 168 -23.02 -27.90 57.14
N ASN A 169 -22.21 -27.76 58.18
CA ASN A 169 -22.24 -28.51 59.45
C ASN A 169 -21.42 -27.78 60.52
#